data_AF-R6C990-F1
#
_entry.id   AF-R6C990-F1
#
_cell.length_a   1.000
_cell.length_b   1.000
_cell.length_c   1.000
_cell.angle_alpha   90.00
_cell.angle_beta   90.00
_cell.angle_gamma   90.00
#
_symmetry.space_group_name_H-M   'P 1'
#
loop_
_entity.id
_entity.type
_entity.pdbx_description
1 polymer ?
#
loop_
_entity_poly.entity_id
_entity_poly.type
_entity_poly.pdbx_seq_one_letter_code
_entity_poly.pdbx_strand_id
1 'polypeptide(L)'
;MKEKHHFRLPPIGMRVFKTLLSVLLVTLTYDYLLGGRNACFACIGAVYAMGNHFHEGFKFGFNRFVGTLFGGLIVIPFYWLYYNQPLGIPKEVYLVLGLLCLMYLHILSGATTAIQPGAVIYFVVLFTQPVTNYIPYTIARVIDTGIGAAFSLLLNLFWPSRLDKQKGFDLPHTIDRWQQSNERPPQEQYPTQPPASE
;
A
#
# COMPACT_ATOMS: atom_id res chain seq x y z
N MET A 1 50.37 -7.59 7.42
CA MET A 1 49.66 -6.33 7.10
C MET A 1 48.18 -6.54 7.40
N LYS A 2 47.63 -5.86 8.41
CA LYS A 2 46.23 -6.00 8.83
C LYS A 2 45.45 -4.89 8.14
N GLU A 3 44.69 -5.21 7.09
CA GLU A 3 43.82 -4.24 6.43
C GLU A 3 42.82 -3.69 7.46
N LYS A 4 42.90 -2.38 7.71
CA LYS A 4 41.88 -1.65 8.46
C LYS A 4 40.73 -1.40 7.50
N HIS A 5 39.69 -2.22 7.55
CA HIS A 5 38.42 -1.88 6.93
C HIS A 5 37.88 -0.61 7.61
N HIS A 6 38.11 0.54 6.97
CA HIS A 6 37.49 1.80 7.36
C HIS A 6 35.98 1.69 7.09
N PHE A 7 35.20 1.46 8.15
CA PHE A 7 33.75 1.46 8.09
C PHE A 7 33.27 2.89 7.75
N ARG A 8 33.03 3.17 6.47
CA ARG A 8 32.42 4.43 6.03
C ARG A 8 30.91 4.24 5.97
N LEU A 9 30.18 5.02 6.78
CA LEU A 9 28.72 5.04 6.69
C LEU A 9 28.29 5.52 5.30
N PRO A 10 27.28 4.90 4.67
CA PRO A 10 26.77 5.36 3.39
C PRO A 10 26.18 6.77 3.53
N PRO A 11 26.37 7.65 2.53
CA PRO A 11 25.89 9.02 2.59
C PRO A 11 24.35 9.07 2.61
N ILE A 12 23.79 9.91 3.49
CA ILE A 12 22.33 10.13 3.56
C ILE A 12 21.92 10.97 2.35
N GLY A 13 21.16 10.35 1.45
CA GLY A 13 20.64 11.01 0.25
C GLY A 13 19.42 11.89 0.54
N MET A 14 19.15 12.84 -0.37
CA MET A 14 17.98 13.73 -0.33
C MET A 14 16.64 12.99 -0.19
N ARG A 15 16.53 11.77 -0.74
CA ARG A 15 15.35 10.91 -0.59
C ARG A 15 15.04 10.60 0.87
N VAL A 16 16.06 10.29 1.68
CA VAL A 16 15.88 9.98 3.10
C VAL A 16 15.38 11.20 3.83
N PHE A 17 15.98 12.37 3.58
CA PHE A 17 15.55 13.63 4.19
C PHE A 17 14.08 13.95 3.87
N LYS A 18 13.66 13.84 2.61
CA LYS A 18 12.25 14.03 2.22
C LYS A 18 11.30 13.04 2.88
N THR A 19 11.72 11.77 3.00
CA THR A 19 10.93 10.74 3.67
C THR A 19 10.70 11.11 5.14
N LEU A 20 11.77 11.47 5.85
CA LEU A 20 11.70 11.89 7.26
C LEU A 20 10.85 13.16 7.42
N LEU A 21 11.01 14.14 6.51
CA LEU A 21 10.19 15.34 6.49
C LEU A 21 8.71 15.01 6.26
N SER A 22 8.39 14.09 5.35
CA SER A 22 7.01 13.66 5.10
C SER A 22 6.40 13.01 6.34
N VAL A 23 7.13 12.12 7.00
CA VAL A 23 6.67 11.46 8.22
C VAL A 23 6.48 12.46 9.35
N LEU A 24 7.38 13.44 9.47
CA LEU A 24 7.26 14.52 10.43
C LEU A 24 5.99 15.36 10.18
N LEU A 25 5.76 15.81 8.95
CA LEU A 25 4.57 16.60 8.61
C LEU A 25 3.26 15.82 8.84
N VAL A 26 3.23 14.53 8.49
CA VAL A 26 2.09 13.65 8.77
C VAL A 26 1.86 13.55 10.27
N THR A 27 2.91 13.28 11.06
CA THR A 27 2.79 13.13 12.51
C THR A 27 2.30 14.42 13.17
N LEU A 28 2.85 15.57 12.80
CA LEU A 28 2.40 16.88 13.30
C LEU A 28 0.94 17.17 12.92
N THR A 29 0.53 16.82 11.70
CA THR A 29 -0.86 16.97 11.27
C THR A 29 -1.80 16.11 12.10
N TYR A 30 -1.42 14.87 12.40
CA TYR A 30 -2.23 13.97 13.21
C TYR A 30 -2.34 14.40 14.67
N ASP A 31 -1.24 14.91 15.23
CA ASP A 31 -1.18 15.36 16.62
C ASP A 31 -1.96 16.68 16.83
N TYR A 32 -1.66 17.69 16.00
CA TYR A 32 -2.20 19.05 16.19
C TYR A 32 -3.52 19.32 15.45
N LEU A 33 -3.74 18.75 14.26
CA LEU A 33 -4.92 19.06 13.43
C LEU A 33 -6.02 18.01 13.52
N LEU A 34 -5.67 16.75 13.79
CA LEU A 34 -6.63 15.64 13.85
C LEU A 34 -6.89 15.12 15.27
N GLY A 35 -6.50 15.89 16.29
CA GLY A 35 -6.83 15.62 17.69
C GLY A 35 -6.13 14.40 18.28
N GLY A 36 -4.84 14.19 17.98
CA GLY A 36 -4.04 13.12 18.58
C GLY A 36 -4.35 11.71 18.06
N ARG A 37 -4.92 11.60 16.85
CA ARG A 37 -5.19 10.28 16.24
C ARG A 37 -3.88 9.53 15.95
N ASN A 38 -3.93 8.21 16.00
CA ASN A 38 -2.76 7.38 15.72
C ASN A 38 -2.32 7.49 14.24
N ALA A 39 -1.17 8.11 14.00
CA ALA A 39 -0.61 8.40 12.68
C ALA A 39 0.10 7.22 12.00
N CYS A 40 0.17 6.04 12.63
CA CYS A 40 1.02 4.93 12.19
C CYS A 40 0.83 4.57 10.71
N PHE A 41 -0.42 4.34 10.28
CA PHE A 41 -0.69 3.93 8.90
C PHE A 41 -0.50 5.07 7.89
N ALA A 42 -0.68 6.32 8.30
CA ALA A 42 -0.38 7.48 7.47
C ALA A 42 1.13 7.64 7.28
N CYS A 43 1.93 7.40 8.33
CA CYS A 43 3.38 7.40 8.24
C CYS A 43 3.88 6.29 7.30
N ILE A 44 3.31 5.08 7.39
CA ILE A 44 3.65 4.00 6.46
C ILE A 44 3.23 4.38 5.03
N GLY A 45 2.04 4.97 4.85
CA GLY A 45 1.58 5.47 3.55
C GLY A 45 2.56 6.47 2.93
N ALA A 46 3.06 7.41 3.74
CA ALA A 46 4.06 8.38 3.31
C ALA A 46 5.38 7.71 2.85
N VAL A 47 5.91 6.76 3.64
CA VAL A 47 7.14 6.05 3.28
C VAL A 47 6.99 5.30 1.95
N TYR A 48 5.86 4.64 1.73
CA TYR A 48 5.57 3.95 0.47
C TYR A 48 5.48 4.93 -0.71
N ALA A 49 4.80 6.06 -0.54
CA ALA A 49 4.53 7.02 -1.61
C ALA A 49 5.71 7.97 -1.92
N MET A 50 6.80 7.93 -1.16
CA MET A 50 7.96 8.78 -1.46
C MET A 50 8.71 8.35 -2.73
N GLY A 51 8.85 7.05 -3.00
CA GLY A 51 9.54 6.53 -4.21
C GLY A 51 10.97 7.09 -4.43
N ASN A 52 11.62 6.78 -5.55
CA ASN A 52 12.84 7.50 -5.99
C ASN A 52 12.51 8.73 -6.86
N HIS A 53 11.35 8.70 -7.50
CA HIS A 53 10.81 9.74 -8.36
C HIS A 53 9.27 9.73 -8.26
N PHE A 54 8.62 10.81 -8.66
CA PHE A 54 7.18 11.06 -8.50
C PHE A 54 6.32 9.93 -9.06
N HIS A 55 6.57 9.46 -10.29
CA HIS A 55 5.81 8.34 -10.87
C HIS A 55 5.88 7.06 -10.03
N GLU A 56 7.04 6.76 -9.46
CA GLU A 56 7.23 5.55 -8.64
C GLU A 56 6.53 5.73 -7.29
N GLY A 57 6.65 6.91 -6.69
CA GLY A 57 5.90 7.28 -5.49
C GLY A 57 4.39 7.21 -5.70
N PHE A 58 3.90 7.70 -6.84
CA PHE A 58 2.49 7.65 -7.21
C PHE A 58 2.04 6.20 -7.37
N LYS A 59 2.79 5.38 -8.11
CA LYS A 59 2.50 3.95 -8.26
C LYS A 59 2.38 3.26 -6.91
N PHE A 60 3.37 3.40 -6.03
CA PHE A 60 3.37 2.72 -4.74
C PHE A 60 2.31 3.26 -3.77
N GLY A 61 2.14 4.58 -3.71
CA GLY A 61 1.12 5.21 -2.88
C GLY A 61 -0.29 4.84 -3.32
N PHE A 62 -0.57 4.92 -4.62
CA PHE A 62 -1.88 4.59 -5.19
C PHE A 62 -2.19 3.10 -5.09
N ASN A 63 -1.23 2.22 -5.37
CA ASN A 63 -1.39 0.77 -5.13
C ASN A 63 -1.69 0.46 -3.67
N ARG A 64 -1.01 1.14 -2.75
CA ARG A 64 -1.29 0.98 -1.33
C ARG A 64 -2.71 1.43 -0.99
N PHE A 65 -3.14 2.58 -1.50
CA PHE A 65 -4.50 3.10 -1.30
C PHE A 65 -5.56 2.12 -1.82
N VAL A 66 -5.47 1.71 -3.10
CA VAL A 66 -6.40 0.73 -3.71
C VAL A 66 -6.39 -0.59 -2.94
N GLY A 67 -5.21 -1.07 -2.55
CA GLY A 67 -5.08 -2.27 -1.74
C GLY A 67 -5.81 -2.15 -0.41
N THR A 68 -5.59 -1.05 0.32
CA THR A 68 -6.27 -0.82 1.60
C THR A 68 -7.78 -0.66 1.44
N LEU A 69 -8.25 -0.08 0.34
CA LEU A 69 -9.67 0.08 0.04
C LEU A 69 -10.35 -1.29 -0.15
N PHE A 70 -9.79 -2.15 -1.01
CA PHE A 70 -10.34 -3.49 -1.24
C PHE A 70 -10.16 -4.41 -0.03
N GLY A 71 -9.01 -4.33 0.65
CA GLY A 71 -8.79 -5.04 1.91
C GLY A 71 -9.81 -4.65 2.97
N GLY A 72 -10.10 -3.34 3.09
CA GLY A 72 -11.12 -2.83 4.00
C GLY A 72 -12.55 -3.25 3.61
N LEU A 73 -12.87 -3.23 2.31
CA LEU A 73 -14.18 -3.64 1.82
C LEU A 73 -14.45 -5.11 2.12
N ILE A 74 -13.46 -5.98 1.86
CA ILE A 74 -13.60 -7.43 2.04
C ILE A 74 -13.54 -7.83 3.51
N VAL A 75 -12.73 -7.17 4.33
CA VAL A 75 -12.62 -7.57 5.75
C VAL A 75 -13.91 -7.33 6.53
N ILE A 76 -14.72 -6.32 6.21
CA ILE A 76 -15.94 -6.03 6.96
C ILE A 76 -16.94 -7.22 7.00
N PRO A 77 -17.40 -7.78 5.86
CA PRO A 77 -18.30 -8.93 5.87
C PRO A 77 -17.62 -10.20 6.38
N PHE A 78 -16.35 -10.43 6.04
CA PHE A 78 -15.63 -11.63 6.47
C PHE A 78 -15.25 -11.63 7.94
N TYR A 79 -15.06 -10.45 8.55
CA TYR A 79 -14.92 -10.29 9.99
C TYR A 79 -16.20 -10.78 10.68
N TRP A 80 -17.37 -10.35 10.21
CA TRP A 80 -18.63 -10.80 10.77
C TRP A 80 -18.82 -12.32 10.65
N LEU A 81 -18.49 -12.90 9.49
CA LEU A 81 -18.55 -14.36 9.29
C LEU A 81 -17.58 -15.12 10.20
N TYR A 82 -16.35 -14.62 10.34
CA TYR A 82 -15.29 -15.23 11.16
C TYR A 82 -15.68 -15.35 12.64
N TYR A 83 -16.32 -14.31 13.20
CA TYR A 83 -16.68 -14.28 14.62
C TYR A 83 -18.08 -14.86 14.91
N ASN A 84 -19.05 -14.77 14.00
CA ASN A 84 -20.42 -15.25 14.26
C ASN A 84 -20.68 -16.69 13.80
N GLN A 85 -19.86 -17.24 12.88
CA GLN A 85 -19.94 -18.62 12.40
C GLN A 85 -21.38 -19.12 12.10
N PRO A 86 -22.18 -18.37 11.31
CA PRO A 86 -23.61 -18.64 11.14
C PRO A 86 -23.92 -20.02 10.52
N LEU A 87 -22.96 -20.62 9.82
CA LEU A 87 -23.13 -21.91 9.14
C LEU A 87 -22.47 -23.07 9.89
N GLY A 88 -21.90 -22.86 11.08
CA GLY A 88 -21.20 -23.90 11.86
C GLY A 88 -19.88 -24.39 11.23
N ILE A 89 -19.35 -23.66 10.25
CA ILE A 89 -18.08 -23.95 9.58
C ILE A 89 -16.92 -23.37 10.42
N PRO A 90 -15.74 -24.02 10.48
CA PRO A 90 -14.57 -23.47 11.18
C PRO A 90 -14.21 -22.06 10.70
N LYS A 91 -13.88 -21.17 11.66
CA LYS A 91 -13.53 -19.76 11.39
C LYS A 91 -12.38 -19.59 10.40
N GLU A 92 -11.44 -20.52 10.38
CA GLU A 92 -10.29 -20.55 9.48
C GLU A 92 -10.74 -20.63 8.02
N VAL A 93 -11.87 -21.29 7.72
CA VAL A 93 -12.42 -21.37 6.36
C VAL A 93 -12.90 -20.00 5.90
N TYR A 94 -13.61 -19.25 6.75
CA TYR A 94 -14.03 -17.88 6.43
C TYR A 94 -12.83 -16.95 6.23
N LEU A 95 -11.77 -17.12 7.03
CA LEU A 95 -10.53 -16.36 6.85
C LEU A 95 -9.92 -16.58 5.46
N VAL A 96 -9.75 -17.84 5.06
CA VAL A 96 -9.15 -18.21 3.76
C VAL A 96 -10.05 -17.79 2.61
N LEU A 97 -11.37 -17.98 2.74
CA LEU A 97 -12.33 -17.57 1.73
C LEU A 97 -12.32 -16.05 1.52
N GLY A 98 -12.24 -15.26 2.60
CA GLY A 98 -12.15 -13.81 2.49
C GLY A 98 -10.84 -13.34 1.86
N LEU A 99 -9.72 -14.00 2.18
CA LEU A 99 -8.45 -13.74 1.51
C LEU A 99 -8.52 -14.08 0.01
N LEU A 100 -9.15 -15.20 -0.35
CA LEU A 100 -9.35 -15.59 -1.74
C LEU A 100 -10.21 -14.56 -2.48
N CYS A 101 -11.32 -14.11 -1.89
CA CYS A 101 -12.17 -13.06 -2.45
C CYS A 101 -11.40 -11.75 -2.65
N LEU A 102 -10.55 -11.37 -1.68
CA LEU A 102 -9.69 -10.20 -1.79
C LEU A 102 -8.73 -10.33 -2.97
N MET A 103 -8.02 -11.45 -3.07
CA MET A 103 -7.07 -11.68 -4.18
C MET A 103 -7.79 -11.67 -5.53
N TYR A 104 -8.94 -12.33 -5.63
CA TYR A 104 -9.74 -12.37 -6.85
C TYR A 104 -10.24 -10.98 -7.26
N LEU A 105 -10.68 -10.16 -6.29
CA LEU A 105 -11.11 -8.79 -6.54
C LEU A 105 -9.98 -7.93 -7.14
N HIS A 106 -8.75 -8.07 -6.63
CA HIS A 106 -7.59 -7.36 -7.17
C HIS A 106 -7.17 -7.83 -8.56
N ILE A 107 -7.32 -9.13 -8.84
CA ILE A 107 -7.08 -9.67 -10.19
C ILE A 107 -8.11 -9.10 -11.16
N LEU A 108 -9.39 -9.10 -10.78
CA LEU A 108 -10.49 -8.57 -11.61
C LEU A 108 -10.34 -7.07 -11.87
N SER A 109 -9.86 -6.31 -10.89
CA SER A 109 -9.63 -4.87 -11.03
C SER A 109 -8.33 -4.53 -11.77
N GLY A 110 -7.53 -5.53 -12.16
CA GLY A 110 -6.20 -5.32 -12.73
C GLY A 110 -5.20 -4.65 -11.79
N ALA A 111 -5.44 -4.63 -10.46
CA ALA A 111 -4.56 -3.99 -9.47
C ALA A 111 -3.75 -5.03 -8.69
N THR A 112 -3.07 -5.92 -9.42
CA THR A 112 -2.39 -7.10 -8.85
C THR A 112 -1.28 -6.74 -7.85
N THR A 113 -0.56 -5.65 -8.09
CA THR A 113 0.49 -5.15 -7.18
C THR A 113 -0.06 -4.59 -5.87
N ALA A 114 -1.37 -4.34 -5.78
CA ALA A 114 -2.07 -3.87 -4.57
C ALA A 114 -2.56 -5.02 -3.66
N ILE A 115 -2.41 -6.29 -4.07
CA ILE A 115 -2.82 -7.46 -3.25
C ILE A 115 -2.12 -7.46 -1.88
N GLN A 116 -0.82 -7.20 -1.84
CA GLN A 116 -0.03 -7.20 -0.60
C GLN A 116 -0.55 -6.18 0.43
N PRO A 117 -0.67 -4.87 0.11
CA PRO A 117 -1.23 -3.91 1.06
C PRO A 117 -2.68 -4.21 1.45
N GLY A 118 -3.48 -4.78 0.55
CA GLY A 118 -4.84 -5.23 0.88
C GLY A 118 -4.86 -6.38 1.88
N ALA A 119 -4.03 -7.40 1.69
CA ALA A 119 -3.92 -8.52 2.62
C ALA A 119 -3.44 -8.06 4.01
N VAL A 120 -2.52 -7.10 4.08
CA VAL A 120 -2.08 -6.51 5.37
C VAL A 120 -3.27 -5.91 6.13
N ILE A 121 -4.11 -5.10 5.47
CA ILE A 121 -5.29 -4.52 6.13
C ILE A 121 -6.29 -5.59 6.53
N TYR A 122 -6.54 -6.57 5.65
CA TYR A 122 -7.43 -7.68 5.96
C TYR A 122 -7.01 -8.39 7.25
N PHE A 123 -5.74 -8.80 7.38
CA PHE A 123 -5.26 -9.48 8.59
C PHE A 123 -5.20 -8.58 9.82
N VAL A 124 -4.70 -7.34 9.67
CA VAL A 124 -4.63 -6.41 10.80
C VAL A 124 -6.01 -6.15 11.38
N VAL A 125 -7.01 -5.87 10.55
CA VAL A 125 -8.37 -5.61 11.04
C VAL A 125 -8.96 -6.86 11.67
N LEU A 126 -8.84 -8.02 10.99
CA LEU A 126 -9.42 -9.28 11.45
C LEU A 126 -8.87 -9.74 12.81
N PHE A 127 -7.56 -9.59 13.03
CA PHE A 127 -6.89 -10.12 14.24
C PHE A 127 -6.69 -9.11 15.36
N THR A 128 -6.70 -7.80 15.10
CA THR A 128 -6.34 -6.80 16.12
C THR A 128 -7.51 -5.97 16.61
N GLN A 129 -8.61 -5.89 15.85
CA GLN A 129 -9.73 -5.01 16.21
C GLN A 129 -10.81 -5.77 16.97
N PRO A 130 -11.43 -5.13 17.97
CA PRO A 130 -12.63 -5.67 18.61
C PRO A 130 -13.87 -5.47 17.72
N VAL A 131 -14.92 -6.24 18.01
CA VAL A 131 -16.21 -6.22 17.28
C VAL A 131 -16.87 -4.84 17.28
N THR A 132 -16.60 -4.02 18.30
CA THR A 132 -17.16 -2.66 18.40
C THR A 132 -16.47 -1.63 17.51
N ASN A 133 -15.24 -1.90 17.04
CA ASN A 133 -14.39 -0.87 16.43
C ASN A 133 -13.83 -1.23 15.04
N TYR A 134 -14.02 -2.46 14.55
CA TYR A 134 -13.40 -2.89 13.28
C TYR A 134 -13.85 -2.05 12.07
N ILE A 135 -15.10 -1.60 11.98
CA ILE A 135 -15.60 -0.74 10.89
C ILE A 135 -14.95 0.65 10.92
N PRO A 136 -15.10 1.47 11.98
CA PRO A 136 -14.51 2.80 12.01
C PRO A 136 -12.98 2.76 11.92
N TYR A 137 -12.33 1.72 12.49
CA TYR A 137 -10.91 1.50 12.31
C TYR A 137 -10.55 1.24 10.85
N THR A 138 -11.29 0.39 10.14
CA THR A 138 -11.05 0.09 8.71
C THR A 138 -11.15 1.34 7.85
N ILE A 139 -12.19 2.15 8.06
CA ILE A 139 -12.36 3.43 7.36
C ILE A 139 -11.19 4.37 7.65
N ALA A 140 -10.76 4.46 8.91
CA ALA A 140 -9.59 5.24 9.28
C ALA A 140 -8.34 4.78 8.53
N ARG A 141 -8.10 3.47 8.38
CA ARG A 141 -6.93 2.94 7.66
C ARG A 141 -6.89 3.32 6.17
N VAL A 142 -8.04 3.36 5.49
CA VAL A 142 -8.13 3.81 4.09
C VAL A 142 -7.79 5.30 3.99
N ILE A 143 -8.39 6.12 4.86
CA ILE A 143 -8.13 7.56 4.91
C ILE A 143 -6.66 7.83 5.25
N ASP A 144 -6.12 7.18 6.27
CA ASP A 144 -4.74 7.35 6.72
C ASP A 144 -3.74 7.04 5.60
N THR A 145 -3.97 5.96 4.86
CA THR A 145 -3.14 5.58 3.72
C THR A 145 -3.17 6.66 2.62
N GLY A 146 -4.35 7.22 2.33
CA GLY A 146 -4.51 8.31 1.37
C GLY A 146 -3.80 9.59 1.80
N ILE A 147 -3.97 10.00 3.07
CA ILE A 147 -3.32 11.20 3.63
C ILE A 147 -1.80 11.04 3.58
N GLY A 148 -1.28 9.92 4.06
CA GLY A 148 0.16 9.63 4.01
C GLY A 148 0.72 9.73 2.60
N ALA A 149 0.05 9.12 1.63
CA ALA A 149 0.46 9.17 0.24
C ALA A 149 0.43 10.59 -0.33
N ALA A 150 -0.61 11.38 -0.02
CA ALA A 150 -0.74 12.75 -0.47
C ALA A 150 0.43 13.63 0.01
N PHE A 151 0.81 13.56 1.29
CA PHE A 151 1.92 14.34 1.83
C PHE A 151 3.24 14.06 1.10
N SER A 152 3.54 12.80 0.83
CA SER A 152 4.78 12.42 0.12
C SER A 152 4.79 12.84 -1.34
N LEU A 153 3.66 12.71 -2.03
CA LEU A 153 3.53 13.15 -3.41
C LEU A 153 3.63 14.68 -3.52
N LEU A 154 2.99 15.42 -2.62
CA LEU A 154 3.09 16.88 -2.56
C LEU A 154 4.53 17.33 -2.29
N LEU A 155 5.24 16.70 -1.35
CA LEU A 155 6.65 17.01 -1.11
C LEU A 155 7.54 16.73 -2.33
N ASN A 156 7.27 15.66 -3.07
CA ASN A 156 7.98 15.39 -4.31
C ASN A 156 7.65 16.39 -5.43
N LEU A 157 6.45 16.94 -5.45
CA LEU A 157 6.05 17.99 -6.39
C LEU A 157 6.73 19.33 -6.05
N PHE A 158 6.78 19.71 -4.77
CA PHE A 158 7.44 20.95 -4.33
C PHE A 158 8.97 20.86 -4.37
N TRP A 159 9.54 19.70 -4.07
CA TRP A 159 10.97 19.45 -4.12
C TRP A 159 11.27 18.30 -5.09
N PRO A 160 11.28 18.54 -6.42
CA PRO A 160 11.54 17.48 -7.40
C PRO A 160 12.88 16.78 -7.17
N SER A 161 12.92 15.46 -7.33
CA SER A 161 14.18 14.72 -7.52
C SER A 161 14.86 15.14 -8.84
N ARG A 162 16.17 14.88 -8.98
CA ARG A 162 16.86 15.08 -10.27
C ARG A 162 16.20 14.28 -11.39
N LEU A 163 15.73 13.07 -11.07
CA LEU A 163 14.97 12.20 -11.97
C LEU A 163 13.61 12.78 -12.36
N ASP A 164 12.94 13.49 -11.46
CA ASP A 164 11.66 14.15 -11.75
C ASP A 164 11.83 15.31 -12.72
N LYS A 165 12.90 16.09 -12.55
CA LYS A 165 13.25 17.17 -13.48
C LYS A 165 13.55 16.67 -14.89
N GLN A 166 14.04 15.43 -15.03
CA GLN A 166 14.32 14.81 -16.33
C GLN A 166 13.08 14.16 -16.95
N LYS A 167 12.24 13.49 -16.15
CA LYS A 167 11.08 12.73 -16.64
C LYS A 167 9.80 13.57 -16.76
N GLY A 168 9.76 14.76 -16.16
CA GLY A 168 8.58 15.61 -16.10
C GLY A 168 7.52 15.12 -15.11
N PHE A 169 6.52 15.95 -14.87
CA PHE A 169 5.35 15.64 -14.05
C PHE A 169 4.13 15.57 -14.95
N ASP A 170 3.75 14.37 -15.39
CA ASP A 170 2.58 14.17 -16.25
C ASP A 170 1.64 13.15 -15.62
N LEU A 171 0.60 13.63 -14.92
CA LEU A 171 -0.35 12.78 -14.20
C LEU A 171 -1.13 11.83 -15.13
N PRO A 172 -1.73 12.28 -16.25
CA PRO A 172 -2.35 11.37 -17.23
C PRO A 172 -1.42 10.21 -17.61
N HIS A 173 -0.17 10.55 -17.99
CA HIS A 173 0.81 9.54 -18.33
C HIS A 173 1.21 8.66 -17.12
N THR A 174 1.22 9.19 -15.89
CA THR A 174 1.46 8.37 -14.69
C THR A 174 0.42 7.27 -14.50
N ILE A 175 -0.85 7.57 -14.81
CA ILE A 175 -1.98 6.63 -14.66
C ILE A 175 -1.89 5.54 -15.72
N ASP A 176 -1.61 5.90 -16.98
CA ASP A 176 -1.44 4.92 -18.05
C ASP A 176 -0.28 3.96 -17.76
N ARG A 177 0.87 4.50 -17.29
CA ARG A 177 1.99 3.67 -16.85
C ARG A 177 1.64 2.82 -15.63
N TRP A 178 0.82 3.33 -14.71
CA TRP A 178 0.38 2.56 -13.56
C TRP A 178 -0.43 1.33 -14.01
N GLN A 179 -1.39 1.52 -14.93
CA GLN A 179 -2.17 0.43 -15.52
C GLN A 179 -1.27 -0.61 -16.20
N GLN A 180 -0.39 -0.16 -17.10
CA GLN A 180 0.59 -1.04 -17.77
C GLN A 180 1.48 -1.80 -16.78
N SER A 181 1.82 -1.17 -15.66
CA SER A 181 2.71 -1.77 -14.66
C SER A 181 2.06 -2.84 -13.79
N ASN A 182 0.73 -2.98 -13.85
CA ASN A 182 0.00 -4.06 -13.21
C ASN A 182 -0.27 -5.23 -14.16
N GLU A 183 -0.09 -5.04 -15.47
CA GLU A 183 -0.05 -6.12 -16.43
C GLU A 183 1.24 -6.92 -16.23
N ARG A 184 1.12 -8.26 -16.27
CA ARG A 184 2.32 -9.10 -16.21
C ARG A 184 3.11 -8.91 -17.51
N PRO A 185 4.45 -8.81 -17.44
CA PRO A 185 5.29 -8.87 -18.62
C PRO A 185 4.89 -10.09 -19.46
N PRO A 186 4.89 -10.02 -20.81
CA PRO A 186 4.48 -11.14 -21.66
C PRO A 186 5.18 -12.47 -21.34
N GLN A 187 6.41 -12.39 -20.82
CA GLN A 187 7.23 -13.54 -20.42
C GLN A 187 6.79 -14.20 -19.09
N GLU A 188 6.02 -13.49 -18.26
CA GLU A 188 5.52 -13.95 -16.95
C GLU A 188 4.01 -14.26 -16.96
N GLN A 189 3.39 -14.15 -18.14
CA GLN A 189 1.99 -14.56 -18.33
C GLN A 189 1.91 -16.08 -18.38
N TYR A 190 0.90 -16.65 -17.72
CA TYR A 190 0.67 -18.09 -17.79
C TYR A 190 0.38 -18.49 -19.25
N PRO A 191 0.96 -19.59 -19.76
CA PRO A 191 0.62 -20.08 -21.08
C PRO A 191 -0.89 -20.35 -21.14
N THR A 192 -1.56 -19.68 -22.09
CA THR A 192 -3.01 -19.77 -22.28
C THR A 192 -3.42 -21.04 -23.03
N GLN A 193 -2.46 -21.74 -23.63
CA GLN A 193 -2.68 -23.04 -24.25
C GLN A 193 -2.27 -24.15 -23.27
N PRO A 194 -3.14 -25.16 -23.03
CA PRO A 194 -2.72 -26.36 -22.34
C PRO A 194 -1.53 -26.98 -23.10
N PRO A 195 -0.57 -27.60 -22.41
CA PRO A 195 0.54 -28.26 -23.07
C PRO A 195 -0.05 -29.25 -24.08
N ALA A 196 0.42 -29.16 -25.33
CA ALA A 196 0.05 -30.14 -26.35
C ALA A 196 0.39 -31.52 -25.79
N SER A 197 -0.61 -32.40 -25.71
CA SER A 197 -0.41 -33.79 -25.33
C SER A 197 0.46 -34.44 -26.40
N GLU A 198 1.73 -34.67 -26.09
CA GLU A 198 2.61 -35.60 -26.83
C GLU A 198 2.16 -37.06 -26.59
#